data_AF-A0A166I5F0-F1
#
_entry.id   AF-A0A166I5F0-F1
#
_cell.length_a   1.000
_cell.length_b   1.000
_cell.length_c   1.000
_cell.angle_alpha   90.00
_cell.angle_beta   90.00
_cell.angle_gamma   90.00
#
_symmetry.space_group_name_H-M   'P 1'
#
loop_
_entity.id
_entity.type
_entity.pdbx_description
1 polymer ?
#
loop_
_entity_poly.entity_id
_entity_poly.type
_entity_poly.pdbx_seq_one_letter_code
_entity_poly.pdbx_strand_id
1 'polypeptide(L)'
;RRQQFKRTVPGSIKDVTYGTDESFRRIPVDPDHPFSRIHPFPLSKLVPSYRSKQLTMRCFPHGVLSVPEYPRQDPPFRLYTANNEGKGRRVMPMMFNLNISSIHKSAVIRRSLKTRIQEALRLIITQGAYSPEPGTILFDPRRIGVEKWILKDWTYVTIPTLEMYRMTMSEYIKEVSIALLRLKKFGQVLERQWAKTRS
;
A
#
# COMPACT_ATOMS: atom_id res chain seq x y z
N ARG A 1 -2.22 -21.45 -4.49
CA ARG A 1 -2.20 -20.95 -3.09
C ARG A 1 -2.80 -19.54 -3.02
N ARG A 2 -3.85 -19.32 -2.21
CA ARG A 2 -4.52 -18.00 -2.05
C ARG A 2 -3.67 -17.06 -1.17
N GLN A 3 -3.34 -15.87 -1.67
CA GLN A 3 -2.71 -14.81 -0.88
C GLN A 3 -3.80 -14.13 -0.05
N GLN A 4 -3.71 -14.19 1.28
CA GLN A 4 -4.60 -13.47 2.18
C GLN A 4 -4.02 -12.08 2.45
N PHE A 5 -4.74 -11.03 2.03
CA PHE A 5 -4.42 -9.64 2.37
C PHE A 5 -4.84 -9.37 3.83
N LYS A 6 -3.90 -9.31 4.76
CA LYS A 6 -4.18 -9.04 6.20
C LYS A 6 -3.81 -7.59 6.56
N ARG A 7 -4.59 -6.99 7.46
CA ARG A 7 -4.44 -5.60 7.97
C ARG A 7 -3.37 -5.52 9.07
N THR A 8 -2.11 -5.82 8.75
CA THR A 8 -0.97 -5.66 9.68
C THR A 8 -0.20 -4.38 9.37
N VAL A 9 -0.89 -3.24 9.47
CA VAL A 9 -0.24 -1.93 9.41
C VAL A 9 0.16 -1.58 10.85
N PRO A 10 1.44 -1.29 11.13
CA PRO A 10 1.95 -1.10 12.50
C PRO A 10 1.47 0.19 13.17
N GLY A 11 0.82 1.09 12.41
CA GLY A 11 0.27 2.33 12.93
C GLY A 11 -1.03 2.77 12.27
N SER A 12 -1.39 4.01 12.54
CA SER A 12 -2.46 4.76 11.89
C SER A 12 -1.89 5.61 10.76
N ILE A 13 -2.70 5.78 9.72
CA ILE A 13 -2.37 6.60 8.55
C ILE A 13 -3.15 7.92 8.53
N LYS A 14 -4.09 8.10 9.46
CA LYS A 14 -4.99 9.26 9.51
C LYS A 14 -4.19 10.55 9.54
N ASP A 15 -3.31 10.66 10.52
CA ASP A 15 -2.49 11.84 10.81
C ASP A 15 -1.50 12.13 9.67
N VAL A 16 -0.99 11.08 9.03
CA VAL A 16 -0.02 11.18 7.94
C VAL A 16 -0.70 11.57 6.62
N THR A 17 -1.97 11.20 6.43
CA THR A 17 -2.71 11.43 5.19
C THR A 17 -3.47 12.74 5.21
N TYR A 18 -4.14 13.05 6.32
CA TYR A 18 -5.08 14.16 6.46
C TYR A 18 -4.53 15.32 7.31
N GLY A 19 -3.36 15.15 7.93
CA GLY A 19 -2.84 16.09 8.92
C GLY A 19 -3.45 15.85 10.29
N THR A 20 -2.77 16.34 11.33
CA THR A 20 -3.35 16.49 12.67
C THR A 20 -3.95 17.90 12.79
N ASP A 21 -4.97 18.05 13.63
CA ASP A 21 -5.29 19.36 14.20
C ASP A 21 -4.05 19.89 14.93
N GLU A 22 -3.79 21.20 14.91
CA GLU A 22 -2.58 21.80 15.52
C GLU A 22 -2.39 21.41 17.01
N SER A 23 -3.49 21.02 17.66
CA SER A 23 -3.57 20.56 19.05
C SER A 23 -2.98 19.15 19.30
N PHE A 24 -2.77 18.32 18.28
CA PHE A 24 -2.30 16.94 18.45
C PHE A 24 -0.89 16.75 17.86
N ARG A 25 0.11 16.57 18.74
CA ARG A 25 1.44 16.12 18.35
C ARG A 25 1.38 14.65 17.94
N ARG A 26 1.60 14.37 16.66
CA ARG A 26 1.75 13.01 16.15
C ARG A 26 2.94 12.32 16.83
N ILE A 27 2.71 11.13 17.37
CA ILE A 27 3.78 10.23 17.83
C ILE A 27 4.09 9.23 16.70
N PRO A 28 5.26 9.30 16.04
CA PRO A 28 5.67 8.33 15.04
C PRO A 28 5.90 6.94 15.67
N VAL A 29 5.68 5.87 14.89
CA VAL A 29 6.01 4.50 15.33
C VAL A 29 7.50 4.33 15.58
N ASP A 30 8.34 4.95 14.75
CA ASP A 30 9.80 5.02 14.94
C ASP A 30 10.24 6.49 14.94
N PRO A 31 10.49 7.09 16.13
CA PRO A 31 10.98 8.47 16.25
C PRO A 31 12.33 8.72 15.58
N ASP A 32 13.17 7.69 15.46
CA ASP A 32 14.52 7.78 14.87
C ASP A 32 14.54 7.55 13.37
N HIS A 33 13.38 7.27 12.77
CA HIS A 33 13.27 7.22 11.32
C HIS A 33 13.57 8.61 10.71
N PRO A 34 14.39 8.72 9.64
CA PRO A 34 14.75 10.01 9.05
C PRO A 34 13.55 10.88 8.68
N PHE A 35 12.46 10.25 8.21
CA PHE A 35 11.21 10.92 7.87
C PHE A 35 10.29 11.24 9.06
N SER A 36 10.54 10.71 10.25
CA SER A 36 9.76 11.03 11.45
C SER A 36 10.10 12.41 12.01
N ARG A 37 11.29 12.93 11.71
CA ARG A 37 11.79 14.25 12.14
C ARG A 37 11.40 15.39 11.19
N ILE A 38 10.87 15.06 10.01
CA ILE A 38 10.54 16.04 8.96
C ILE A 38 9.14 16.62 9.28
N HIS A 39 9.09 17.93 9.56
CA HIS A 39 7.90 18.65 10.05
C HIS A 39 7.04 19.45 9.02
N PRO A 40 7.10 19.28 7.68
CA PRO A 40 6.11 19.86 6.79
C PRO A 40 4.91 18.90 6.68
N PHE A 41 3.86 19.23 7.43
CA PHE A 41 2.56 18.59 7.25
C PHE A 41 1.87 19.10 5.97
N PRO A 42 1.12 18.23 5.28
CA PRO A 42 1.01 16.78 5.49
C PRO A 42 2.15 16.01 4.79
N LEU A 43 2.67 14.97 5.46
CA LEU A 43 3.70 14.07 4.91
C LEU A 43 3.27 13.35 3.62
N SER A 44 1.95 13.32 3.35
CA SER A 44 1.41 12.86 2.08
C SER A 44 1.99 13.58 0.84
N LYS A 45 2.58 14.77 0.99
CA LYS A 45 3.28 15.50 -0.07
C LYS A 45 4.72 15.03 -0.31
N LEU A 46 5.36 14.42 0.69
CA LEU A 46 6.77 14.01 0.62
C LEU A 46 6.95 12.52 0.29
N VAL A 47 5.91 11.72 0.47
CA VAL A 47 5.97 10.28 0.21
C VAL A 47 5.78 9.95 -1.27
N PRO A 48 6.30 8.79 -1.71
CA PRO A 48 6.00 8.27 -3.03
C PRO A 48 4.49 8.20 -3.28
N SER A 49 4.07 8.82 -4.37
CA SER A 49 2.68 8.81 -4.79
C SER A 49 2.55 8.57 -6.29
N TYR A 50 1.46 7.89 -6.64
CA TYR A 50 0.99 7.69 -7.99
C TYR A 50 -0.44 8.22 -8.07
N ARG A 51 -0.74 8.98 -9.12
CA ARG A 51 -2.07 9.52 -9.38
C ARG A 51 -2.39 9.36 -10.87
N SER A 52 -3.54 8.76 -11.14
CA SER A 52 -4.21 8.73 -12.43
C SER A 52 -5.68 9.12 -12.25
N LYS A 53 -6.44 9.10 -13.35
CA LYS A 53 -7.91 9.32 -13.29
C LYS A 53 -8.63 8.17 -12.60
N GLN A 54 -8.06 6.97 -12.65
CA GLN A 54 -8.65 5.73 -12.14
C GLN A 54 -8.21 5.42 -10.70
N LEU A 55 -6.98 5.80 -10.34
CA LEU A 55 -6.36 5.35 -9.11
C LEU A 55 -5.41 6.38 -8.52
N THR A 56 -5.50 6.62 -7.23
CA THR A 56 -4.41 7.22 -6.45
C THR A 56 -3.85 6.17 -5.51
N MET A 57 -2.53 5.97 -5.54
CA MET A 57 -1.82 5.08 -4.62
C MET A 57 -0.65 5.82 -3.99
N ARG A 58 -0.48 5.69 -2.68
CA ARG A 58 0.65 6.24 -1.92
C ARG A 58 1.27 5.14 -1.10
N CYS A 59 2.56 5.23 -0.80
CA CYS A 59 3.17 4.35 0.19
C CYS A 59 3.93 5.13 1.24
N PHE A 60 3.86 4.65 2.48
CA PHE A 60 4.43 5.27 3.66
C PHE A 60 5.34 4.26 4.36
N PRO A 61 6.56 4.65 4.79
CA PRO A 61 7.37 3.78 5.63
C PRO A 61 6.67 3.52 6.96
N HIS A 62 6.82 2.31 7.50
CA HIS A 62 6.18 1.91 8.76
C HIS A 62 6.54 2.82 9.94
N GLY A 63 7.81 3.24 10.05
CA GLY A 63 8.26 4.13 11.11
C GLY A 63 7.57 5.49 11.11
N VAL A 64 7.08 5.92 9.94
CA VAL A 64 6.42 7.21 9.72
C VAL A 64 4.89 7.10 9.88
N LEU A 65 4.36 5.96 10.29
CA LEU A 65 2.96 5.89 10.71
C LEU A 65 2.81 6.51 12.10
N SER A 66 1.60 6.90 12.47
CA SER A 66 1.33 7.35 13.83
C SER A 66 0.98 6.17 14.73
N VAL A 67 1.37 6.22 16.00
CA VAL A 67 0.88 5.26 16.99
C VAL A 67 -0.63 5.48 17.14
N PRO A 68 -1.46 4.43 16.99
CA PRO A 68 -2.90 4.58 17.13
C PRO A 68 -3.25 4.91 18.60
N GLU A 69 -4.15 5.86 18.80
CA GLU A 69 -4.65 6.26 20.13
C GLU A 69 -5.12 5.07 20.96
N TYR A 70 -5.75 4.09 20.30
CA TYR A 70 -6.10 2.80 20.87
C TYR A 70 -5.21 1.72 20.25
N PRO A 71 -4.27 1.13 21.00
CA PRO A 71 -3.45 0.05 20.49
C PRO A 71 -4.35 -1.10 20.07
N ARG A 72 -4.14 -1.62 18.86
CA ARG A 72 -4.87 -2.82 18.42
C ARG A 72 -4.44 -3.95 19.32
N GLN A 73 -5.38 -4.54 20.04
CA GLN A 73 -5.12 -5.77 20.78
C GLN A 73 -4.57 -6.81 19.81
N ASP A 74 -3.45 -7.41 20.17
CA ASP A 74 -2.96 -8.57 19.44
C ASP A 74 -4.08 -9.63 19.48
N PRO A 75 -4.45 -10.19 18.32
CA PRO A 75 -5.51 -11.19 18.31
C PRO A 75 -5.11 -12.35 19.24
N PRO A 76 -6.07 -12.96 19.96
CA PRO A 76 -5.80 -14.02 20.95
C PRO A 76 -5.26 -15.32 20.33
N PHE A 77 -5.04 -15.33 19.01
CA PHE A 77 -4.40 -16.40 18.28
C PHE A 77 -3.09 -15.89 17.68
N ARG A 78 -2.03 -16.69 17.80
CA ARG A 78 -0.77 -16.43 17.09
C ARG A 78 -1.08 -16.31 15.61
N LEU A 79 -0.93 -15.10 15.08
CA LEU A 79 -0.87 -14.91 13.64
C LEU A 79 0.33 -15.74 13.14
N TYR A 80 0.13 -16.47 12.03
CA TYR A 80 1.07 -17.42 11.42
C TYR A 80 2.41 -16.80 10.94
N THR A 81 2.83 -15.68 11.51
CA THR A 81 3.95 -14.85 11.09
C THR A 81 5.05 -14.72 12.14
N ALA A 82 4.83 -15.07 13.41
CA ALA A 82 5.85 -14.86 14.45
C ALA A 82 7.12 -15.72 14.29
N ASN A 83 7.02 -16.92 13.69
CA ASN A 83 8.16 -17.86 13.60
C ASN A 83 8.56 -18.23 12.15
N ASN A 84 8.10 -17.50 11.13
CA ASN A 84 8.38 -17.80 9.72
C ASN A 84 9.49 -16.91 9.12
N GLU A 85 10.46 -16.50 9.93
CA GLU A 85 11.66 -15.79 9.47
C GLU A 85 12.46 -16.60 8.43
N GLY A 86 12.27 -17.92 8.37
CA GLY A 86 12.87 -18.82 7.37
C GLY A 86 12.06 -19.05 6.09
N LYS A 87 10.82 -18.56 5.95
CA LYS A 87 9.95 -18.83 4.76
C LYS A 87 9.36 -17.58 4.12
N GLY A 88 10.18 -16.57 3.85
CA GLY A 88 10.05 -15.59 2.75
C GLY A 88 8.71 -14.87 2.50
N ARG A 89 7.72 -14.97 3.39
CA ARG A 89 6.35 -14.55 3.10
C ARG A 89 6.16 -13.10 3.50
N ARG A 90 6.65 -12.20 2.65
CA ARG A 90 6.43 -10.76 2.78
C ARG A 90 4.93 -10.46 2.66
N VAL A 91 4.35 -9.89 3.71
CA VAL A 91 2.98 -9.37 3.73
C VAL A 91 3.01 -7.96 3.16
N MET A 92 2.03 -7.60 2.33
CA MET A 92 1.82 -6.22 1.86
C MET A 92 0.75 -5.56 2.73
N PRO A 93 1.11 -4.67 3.68
CA PRO A 93 0.14 -3.92 4.43
C PRO A 93 -0.51 -2.90 3.49
N MET A 94 -1.81 -3.06 3.25
CA MET A 94 -2.55 -2.18 2.34
C MET A 94 -3.86 -1.72 2.95
N MET A 95 -4.09 -0.41 2.87
CA MET A 95 -5.32 0.27 3.28
C MET A 95 -6.06 0.79 2.04
N PHE A 96 -7.38 0.79 2.12
CA PHE A 96 -8.26 1.32 1.09
C PHE A 96 -9.08 2.46 1.68
N ASN A 97 -8.97 3.64 1.08
CA ASN A 97 -9.84 4.76 1.41
C ASN A 97 -11.01 4.75 0.44
N LEU A 98 -12.12 4.15 0.88
CA LEU A 98 -13.32 3.98 0.07
C LEU A 98 -14.42 4.94 0.55
N ASN A 99 -14.22 6.23 0.31
CA ASN A 99 -15.16 7.25 0.77
C ASN A 99 -16.50 7.15 0.02
N ILE A 100 -17.60 7.27 0.75
CA ILE A 100 -18.96 7.28 0.20
C ILE A 100 -19.14 8.44 -0.77
N SER A 101 -18.65 9.63 -0.41
CA SER A 101 -18.82 10.86 -1.22
C SER A 101 -18.00 10.83 -2.52
N SER A 102 -16.81 10.22 -2.48
CA SER A 102 -15.90 10.22 -3.64
C SER A 102 -16.10 9.04 -4.59
N ILE A 103 -16.63 7.91 -4.12
CA ILE A 103 -16.75 6.70 -4.94
C ILE A 103 -18.22 6.47 -5.29
N HIS A 104 -19.01 6.02 -4.31
CA HIS A 104 -20.41 5.69 -4.50
C HIS A 104 -21.08 5.34 -3.16
N LYS A 105 -22.38 5.62 -3.02
CA LYS A 105 -23.20 5.25 -1.85
C LYS A 105 -23.32 3.74 -1.61
N SER A 106 -23.34 2.94 -2.68
CA SER A 106 -23.45 1.48 -2.58
C SER A 106 -22.18 0.84 -2.01
N ALA A 107 -22.33 0.13 -0.90
CA ALA A 107 -21.25 -0.66 -0.30
C ALA A 107 -20.78 -1.80 -1.23
N VAL A 108 -21.65 -2.31 -2.10
CA VAL A 108 -21.32 -3.37 -3.07
C VAL A 108 -20.29 -2.86 -4.08
N ILE A 109 -20.49 -1.66 -4.62
CA ILE A 109 -19.54 -1.04 -5.56
C ILE A 109 -18.18 -0.82 -4.89
N ARG A 110 -18.17 -0.26 -3.67
CA ARG A 110 -16.94 -0.03 -2.91
C ARG A 110 -16.22 -1.36 -2.59
N ARG A 111 -16.97 -2.40 -2.21
CA ARG A 111 -16.42 -3.74 -1.96
C ARG A 111 -15.86 -4.36 -3.23
N SER A 112 -16.57 -4.25 -4.35
CA SER A 112 -16.13 -4.76 -5.65
C SER A 112 -14.80 -4.15 -6.08
N LEU A 113 -14.65 -2.81 -6.03
CA LEU A 113 -13.39 -2.12 -6.29
C LEU A 113 -12.23 -2.69 -5.46
N LYS A 114 -12.43 -2.79 -4.14
CA LYS A 114 -11.43 -3.35 -3.23
C LYS A 114 -11.05 -4.77 -3.63
N THR A 115 -12.04 -5.64 -3.84
CA THR A 115 -11.81 -7.05 -4.16
C THR A 115 -11.10 -7.21 -5.50
N ARG A 116 -11.46 -6.41 -6.52
CA ARG A 116 -10.84 -6.48 -7.84
C ARG A 116 -9.39 -5.97 -7.83
N ILE A 117 -9.09 -4.90 -7.08
CA ILE A 117 -7.70 -4.45 -6.87
C ILE A 117 -6.89 -5.51 -6.15
N GLN A 118 -7.45 -6.12 -5.10
CA GLN A 118 -6.79 -7.22 -4.39
C GLN A 118 -6.53 -8.42 -5.31
N GLU A 119 -7.48 -8.78 -6.18
CA GLU A 119 -7.25 -9.87 -7.12
C GLU A 119 -6.20 -9.50 -8.18
N ALA A 120 -6.22 -8.28 -8.72
CA ALA A 120 -5.18 -7.82 -9.65
C ALA A 120 -3.78 -7.88 -9.01
N LEU A 121 -3.64 -7.42 -7.76
CA LEU A 121 -2.37 -7.53 -7.01
C LEU A 121 -1.93 -8.97 -6.85
N ARG A 122 -2.86 -9.87 -6.50
CA ARG A 122 -2.57 -11.30 -6.38
C ARG A 122 -2.07 -11.87 -7.70
N LEU A 123 -2.75 -11.58 -8.82
CA LEU A 123 -2.36 -12.05 -10.15
C LEU A 123 -0.97 -11.54 -10.54
N ILE A 124 -0.70 -10.25 -10.34
CA ILE A 124 0.60 -9.63 -10.63
C ILE A 124 1.71 -10.30 -9.80
N ILE A 125 1.55 -10.34 -8.48
CA ILE A 125 2.63 -10.71 -7.56
C ILE A 125 2.88 -12.22 -7.55
N THR A 126 1.81 -13.02 -7.56
CA THR A 126 1.91 -14.47 -7.36
C THR A 126 1.95 -15.26 -8.66
N GLN A 127 1.38 -14.72 -9.74
CA GLN A 127 1.30 -15.40 -11.04
C GLN A 127 2.09 -14.67 -12.14
N GLY A 128 2.66 -13.49 -11.85
CA GLY A 128 3.43 -12.74 -12.83
C GLY A 128 2.55 -12.18 -13.95
N ALA A 129 1.29 -11.89 -13.66
CA ALA A 129 0.34 -11.40 -14.64
C ALA A 129 0.72 -10.00 -15.16
N TYR A 130 0.54 -9.78 -16.45
CA TYR A 130 0.63 -8.48 -17.11
C TYR A 130 -0.34 -8.40 -18.27
N SER A 131 -0.68 -7.18 -18.69
CA SER A 131 -1.61 -6.92 -19.78
C SER A 131 -0.94 -5.96 -20.77
N PRO A 132 -0.46 -6.46 -21.93
CA PRO A 132 0.09 -5.60 -22.97
C PRO A 132 -1.01 -4.77 -23.63
N GLU A 133 -2.15 -5.41 -23.90
CA GLU A 133 -3.32 -4.84 -24.58
C GLU A 133 -4.59 -5.03 -23.73
N PRO A 134 -5.58 -4.12 -23.85
CA PRO A 134 -6.87 -4.28 -23.21
C PRO A 134 -7.51 -5.62 -23.61
N GLY A 135 -8.03 -6.36 -22.62
CA GLY A 135 -8.67 -7.67 -22.82
C GLY A 135 -7.73 -8.87 -22.71
N THR A 136 -6.41 -8.69 -22.90
CA THR A 136 -5.45 -9.79 -22.85
C THR A 136 -4.67 -9.79 -21.53
N ILE A 137 -4.60 -10.96 -20.88
CA ILE A 137 -3.79 -11.19 -19.68
C ILE A 137 -2.80 -12.31 -19.98
N LEU A 138 -1.51 -12.00 -19.88
CA LEU A 138 -0.41 -12.95 -20.04
C LEU A 138 0.28 -13.16 -18.69
N PHE A 139 0.90 -14.33 -18.52
CA PHE A 139 1.61 -14.70 -17.30
C PHE A 139 3.07 -14.97 -17.63
N ASP A 140 3.97 -14.28 -16.95
CA ASP A 140 5.41 -14.49 -17.08
C ASP A 140 5.99 -14.90 -15.71
N PRO A 141 6.48 -16.14 -15.55
CA PRO A 141 7.11 -16.60 -14.32
C PRO A 141 8.26 -15.69 -13.83
N ARG A 142 8.96 -15.01 -14.75
CA ARG A 142 10.05 -14.09 -14.41
C ARG A 142 9.55 -12.84 -13.67
N ARG A 143 8.25 -12.53 -13.70
CA ARG A 143 7.64 -11.40 -12.98
C ARG A 143 7.13 -11.78 -11.59
N ILE A 144 7.11 -13.07 -11.24
CA ILE A 144 6.69 -13.56 -9.93
C ILE A 144 7.71 -13.15 -8.87
N GLY A 145 7.22 -12.73 -7.70
CA GLY A 145 8.05 -12.40 -6.53
C GLY A 145 7.60 -11.12 -5.83
N VAL A 146 7.44 -11.17 -4.51
CA VAL A 146 6.93 -10.01 -3.73
C VAL A 146 7.92 -8.85 -3.78
N GLU A 147 9.21 -9.15 -3.68
CA GLU A 147 10.32 -8.22 -3.74
C GLU A 147 10.40 -7.45 -5.06
N LYS A 148 9.81 -7.93 -6.15
CA LYS A 148 9.75 -7.24 -7.45
C LYS A 148 8.76 -6.08 -7.45
N TRP A 149 7.74 -6.13 -6.60
CA TRP A 149 6.60 -5.22 -6.63
C TRP A 149 6.47 -4.35 -5.38
N ILE A 150 6.87 -4.86 -4.22
CA ILE A 150 6.55 -4.27 -2.92
C ILE A 150 7.84 -3.91 -2.16
N LEU A 151 7.83 -2.72 -1.55
CA LEU A 151 8.88 -2.27 -0.63
C LEU A 151 8.70 -2.97 0.73
N LYS A 152 9.80 -3.45 1.31
CA LYS A 152 9.81 -4.07 2.63
C LYS A 152 9.61 -2.97 3.68
N ASP A 153 8.72 -3.19 4.65
CA ASP A 153 8.44 -2.26 5.76
C ASP A 153 7.73 -0.95 5.35
N TRP A 154 6.91 -1.04 4.29
CA TRP A 154 6.05 0.06 3.81
C TRP A 154 4.58 -0.33 3.77
N THR A 155 3.72 0.64 4.06
CA THR A 155 2.26 0.53 3.97
C THR A 155 1.73 1.29 2.76
N TYR A 156 0.85 0.65 2.00
CA TYR A 156 0.23 1.24 0.81
C TYR A 156 -1.18 1.74 1.12
N VAL A 157 -1.50 2.96 0.68
CA VAL A 157 -2.85 3.53 0.73
C VAL A 157 -3.37 3.65 -0.70
N THR A 158 -4.50 3.02 -0.95
CA THR A 158 -5.14 3.01 -2.25
C THR A 158 -6.47 3.75 -2.19
N ILE A 159 -6.65 4.71 -3.09
CA ILE A 159 -7.86 5.52 -3.25
C ILE A 159 -8.33 5.32 -4.69
N PRO A 160 -9.20 4.34 -4.96
CA PRO A 160 -9.75 4.13 -6.29
C PRO A 160 -10.83 5.15 -6.60
N THR A 161 -11.06 5.40 -7.89
CA THR A 161 -12.17 6.24 -8.36
C THR A 161 -13.30 5.38 -8.94
N LEU A 162 -14.45 6.00 -9.20
CA LEU A 162 -15.58 5.32 -9.83
C LEU A 162 -15.27 4.88 -11.27
N GLU A 163 -14.36 5.56 -11.98
CA GLU A 163 -13.92 5.15 -13.33
C GLU A 163 -13.30 3.76 -13.31
N MET A 164 -12.52 3.46 -12.26
CA MET A 164 -11.88 2.16 -12.11
C MET A 164 -12.91 1.02 -11.99
N TYR A 165 -14.10 1.28 -11.47
CA TYR A 165 -15.14 0.25 -11.33
C TYR A 165 -15.56 -0.33 -12.69
N ARG A 166 -15.52 0.49 -13.74
CA ARG A 166 -15.94 0.12 -15.11
C ARG A 166 -14.88 -0.63 -15.91
N MET A 167 -13.62 -0.62 -15.45
CA MET A 167 -12.52 -1.29 -16.12
C MET A 167 -12.65 -2.82 -16.06
N THR A 168 -12.02 -3.54 -16.98
CA THR A 168 -11.82 -4.99 -17.03
C THR A 168 -10.65 -5.43 -16.14
N MET A 169 -10.53 -6.72 -15.80
CA MET A 169 -9.40 -7.20 -14.98
C MET A 169 -8.03 -6.94 -15.64
N SER A 170 -7.96 -7.00 -16.97
CA SER A 170 -6.74 -6.69 -17.73
C SER A 170 -6.26 -5.25 -17.48
N GLU A 171 -7.18 -4.30 -17.49
CA GLU A 171 -6.90 -2.89 -17.25
C GLU A 171 -6.56 -2.63 -15.76
N TYR A 172 -7.20 -3.35 -14.82
CA TYR A 172 -6.79 -3.31 -13.40
C TYR A 172 -5.33 -3.77 -13.24
N ILE A 173 -4.96 -4.88 -13.88
CA ILE A 173 -3.58 -5.41 -13.83
C ILE A 173 -2.60 -4.37 -14.37
N LYS A 174 -2.91 -3.79 -15.54
CA LYS A 174 -2.08 -2.75 -16.16
C LYS A 174 -1.91 -1.55 -15.23
N GLU A 175 -3.00 -0.96 -14.78
CA GLU A 175 -3.00 0.25 -13.96
C GLU A 175 -2.30 0.06 -12.62
N VAL A 176 -2.61 -1.03 -11.91
CA VAL A 176 -1.98 -1.35 -10.62
C VAL A 176 -0.50 -1.65 -10.79
N SER A 177 -0.10 -2.34 -11.86
CA SER A 177 1.32 -2.63 -12.12
C SER A 177 2.14 -1.35 -12.35
N ILE A 178 1.60 -0.37 -13.08
CA ILE A 178 2.24 0.93 -13.30
C ILE A 178 2.40 1.68 -11.98
N ALA A 179 1.34 1.71 -11.16
CA ALA A 179 1.37 2.34 -9.85
C ALA A 179 2.47 1.74 -8.96
N LEU A 180 2.52 0.41 -8.85
CA LEU A 180 3.50 -0.30 -8.02
C LEU A 180 4.93 -0.05 -8.49
N LEU A 181 5.20 -0.12 -9.79
CA LEU A 181 6.55 0.11 -10.33
C LEU A 181 7.04 1.53 -10.06
N ARG A 182 6.17 2.53 -10.24
CA ARG A 182 6.50 3.94 -9.95
C ARG A 182 6.79 4.15 -8.47
N LEU A 183 5.91 3.66 -7.59
CA LEU A 183 6.07 3.77 -6.14
C LEU A 183 7.34 3.06 -5.66
N LYS A 184 7.60 1.86 -6.17
CA LYS A 184 8.80 1.09 -5.82
C LYS A 184 10.07 1.81 -6.25
N LYS A 185 10.12 2.30 -7.49
CA LYS A 185 11.31 3.04 -7.99
C LYS A 185 11.63 4.23 -7.10
N PHE A 186 10.62 5.02 -6.72
CA PHE A 186 10.80 6.19 -5.88
C PHE A 186 11.17 5.81 -4.43
N GLY A 187 10.47 4.85 -3.83
CA GLY A 187 10.80 4.39 -2.48
C GLY A 187 12.21 3.78 -2.39
N GLN A 188 12.69 3.08 -3.40
CA GLN A 188 14.08 2.58 -3.45
C GLN A 188 15.12 3.71 -3.52
N VAL A 189 14.78 4.87 -4.07
CA VAL A 189 15.65 6.05 -4.05
C VAL A 189 15.70 6.62 -2.63
N LEU A 190 14.54 6.75 -1.98
CA LEU A 190 14.45 7.22 -0.60
C LEU A 190 15.21 6.31 0.38
N GLU A 191 15.01 5.00 0.30
CA GLU A 191 15.75 4.03 1.13
C GLU A 191 17.26 4.15 0.98
N ARG A 192 17.74 4.35 -0.26
CA ARG A 192 19.16 4.58 -0.52
C ARG A 192 19.67 5.90 0.06
N GLN A 193 18.85 6.94 0.06
CA GLN A 193 19.19 8.20 0.71
C GLN A 193 19.27 8.04 2.23
N TRP A 194 18.31 7.33 2.83
CA TRP A 194 18.27 7.11 4.29
C TRP A 194 19.39 6.20 4.78
N ALA A 195 19.75 5.19 4.00
CA ALA A 195 20.88 4.33 4.32
C ALA A 195 22.19 5.12 4.44
N LYS A 196 22.38 6.17 3.61
CA LYS A 196 23.54 7.07 3.68
C LYS A 196 23.52 8.03 4.87
N THR A 197 22.34 8.38 5.38
CA THR A 197 22.21 9.25 6.57
C THR A 197 22.43 8.48 7.88
N ARG A 198 22.29 7.14 7.85
CA ARG A 198 22.48 6.25 9.01
C ARG A 198 23.90 5.69 9.13
N SER A 199 24.73 5.84 8.10
CA SER A 199 26.17 5.50 8.09
C SER A 199 27.01 6.67 8.56
#